data_AF-A0A7V3A628-F1
#
_entry.id   AF-A0A7V3A628-F1
#
_cell.length_a   1.000
_cell.length_b   1.000
_cell.length_c   1.000
_cell.angle_alpha   90.00
_cell.angle_beta   90.00
_cell.angle_gamma   90.00
#
_symmetry.space_group_name_H-M   'P 1'
#
loop_
_entity.id
_entity.type
_entity.pdbx_description
1 polymer ?
#
loop_
_entity_poly.entity_id
_entity_poly.type
_entity_poly.pdbx_seq_one_letter_code
_entity_poly.pdbx_strand_id
1 'polypeptide(L)' 'MLEWLLRELMRVEVEAKVGAPKGKHSKDRKSHYSRYRVRRLHTRVGTIYLKVPKVWLYTVFCDGEEAL' A
#
# COMPACT_ATOMS: atom_id res chain seq x y z
N MET A 1 -10.63 11.53 9.03
CA MET A 1 -11.24 11.42 7.69
C MET A 1 -10.21 11.07 6.62
N LEU A 2 -9.09 11.80 6.52
CA LEU A 2 -8.05 11.58 5.50
C LEU A 2 -7.33 10.21 5.60
N GLU A 3 -7.16 9.67 6.81
CA GLU A 3 -6.55 8.35 7.03
C GLU A 3 -7.33 7.19 6.42
N TRP A 4 -8.66 7.31 6.31
CA TRP A 4 -9.50 6.29 5.68
C TRP A 4 -9.29 6.29 4.16
N LEU A 5 -9.23 7.47 3.55
CA LEU A 5 -9.00 7.62 2.12
C LEU A 5 -7.61 7.08 1.73
N LEU A 6 -6.55 7.40 2.48
CA LEU A 6 -5.22 6.84 2.24
C LEU A 6 -5.19 5.32 2.41
N ARG A 7 -5.95 4.78 3.37
CA ARG A 7 -6.06 3.32 3.55
C ARG A 7 -6.70 2.66 2.34
N GLU A 8 -7.76 3.24 1.79
CA GLU A 8 -8.46 2.67 0.66
C GLU A 8 -7.64 2.79 -0.64
N LEU A 9 -6.96 3.92 -0.86
CA LEU A 9 -6.00 4.07 -1.96
C LEU A 9 -4.92 2.97 -1.93
N MET A 10 -4.26 2.77 -0.78
CA MET A 10 -3.22 1.74 -0.66
C MET A 10 -3.78 0.33 -0.86
N ARG A 11 -5.05 0.10 -0.50
CA ARG A 11 -5.72 -1.17 -0.75
C ARG A 11 -5.90 -1.40 -2.25
N VAL A 12 -6.47 -0.42 -2.96
CA VAL A 12 -6.71 -0.51 -4.41
C VAL A 12 -5.39 -0.72 -5.16
N GLU A 13 -4.33 0.03 -4.81
CA GLU A 13 -3.00 -0.15 -5.41
C GLU A 13 -2.45 -1.56 -5.22
N VAL A 14 -2.60 -2.14 -4.02
CA VAL A 14 -2.12 -3.50 -3.75
C VAL A 14 -2.98 -4.54 -4.45
N GLU A 15 -4.30 -4.37 -4.48
CA GLU A 15 -5.18 -5.30 -5.19
C GLU A 15 -4.87 -5.30 -6.69
N ALA A 16 -4.55 -4.14 -7.27
CA ALA A 16 -4.07 -4.01 -8.64
C ALA A 16 -2.71 -4.72 -8.86
N LYS A 17 -1.73 -4.54 -7.97
CA LYS A 17 -0.41 -5.20 -8.07
C LYS A 17 -0.46 -6.71 -7.85
N VAL A 18 -1.29 -7.15 -6.90
CA VAL A 18 -1.50 -8.58 -6.59
C VAL A 18 -2.36 -9.27 -7.66
N GLY A 19 -3.18 -8.49 -8.38
CA GLY A 19 -4.14 -8.99 -9.36
C GLY A 19 -5.32 -9.72 -8.72
N ALA A 20 -5.51 -9.58 -7.41
CA ALA A 20 -6.58 -10.27 -6.70
C ALA A 20 -7.02 -9.47 -5.46
N PRO A 21 -8.34 -9.35 -5.22
CA PRO A 21 -8.85 -8.69 -4.03
C PRO A 21 -8.59 -9.52 -2.77
N LYS A 22 -8.61 -8.85 -1.62
CA LYS A 22 -8.47 -9.52 -0.31
C LYS A 22 -9.54 -10.60 -0.13
N GLY A 23 -9.15 -11.83 0.21
CA GLY A 23 -10.08 -12.90 0.60
C GLY A 23 -10.73 -13.69 -0.54
N LYS A 24 -10.58 -13.28 -1.81
CA LYS A 24 -10.97 -14.15 -2.94
C LYS A 24 -9.79 -15.04 -3.35
N HIS A 25 -10.03 -16.31 -3.58
CA HIS A 25 -9.07 -17.18 -4.25
C HIS A 25 -9.11 -16.88 -5.76
N SER A 26 -7.97 -16.46 -6.31
CA SER A 26 -7.78 -16.31 -7.75
C SER A 26 -6.58 -17.15 -8.16
N LYS A 27 -6.69 -17.88 -9.27
CA LYS A 27 -5.58 -18.70 -9.81
C LYS A 27 -4.46 -17.82 -10.36
N ASP A 28 -4.79 -16.62 -10.81
CA ASP A 28 -3.85 -15.60 -11.29
C ASP A 28 -3.21 -14.76 -10.17
N ARG A 29 -3.46 -15.09 -8.89
CA ARG A 29 -2.87 -14.34 -7.78
C ARG A 29 -1.36 -14.55 -7.79
N LYS A 30 -0.63 -13.47 -8.08
CA LYS A 30 0.84 -13.49 -8.15
C LYS A 30 1.52 -13.46 -6.78
N SER A 31 0.85 -12.92 -5.75
CA SER A 31 1.48 -12.72 -4.44
C SER A 31 0.47 -12.50 -3.32
N HIS A 32 0.94 -12.50 -2.07
CA HIS A 32 0.15 -12.15 -0.89
C HIS A 32 0.74 -10.92 -0.18
N TYR A 33 -0.13 -10.13 0.44
CA TYR A 33 0.24 -9.05 1.36
C TYR A 33 -0.33 -9.37 2.75
N SER A 34 0.49 -9.29 3.80
CA SER A 34 0.04 -9.64 5.16
C SER A 34 0.44 -8.64 6.24
N ARG A 35 1.50 -7.85 6.02
CA ARG A 35 2.07 -6.97 7.04
C ARG A 35 2.00 -5.53 6.60
N TYR A 36 1.95 -4.57 7.51
CA TYR A 36 2.01 -3.14 7.21
C TYR A 36 3.28 -2.52 7.81
N ARG A 37 3.86 -1.56 7.09
CA ARG A 37 4.90 -0.64 7.55
C ARG A 37 4.25 0.71 7.79
N VAL A 38 4.55 1.36 8.91
CA VAL A 38 4.10 2.73 9.16
C VAL A 38 5.13 3.71 8.60
N ARG A 39 4.68 4.65 7.79
CA ARG A 39 5.52 5.74 7.26
C ARG A 39 4.87 7.07 7.61
N ARG A 40 5.67 8.01 8.10
CA ARG A 40 5.19 9.34 8.47
C ARG A 40 5.19 10.23 7.22
N LEU A 41 4.06 10.84 6.90
CA LEU A 41 3.91 11.80 5.80
C LEU A 41 3.61 13.17 6.38
N HIS A 42 4.42 14.16 6.02
CA HIS A 42 4.16 15.55 6.34
C HIS A 42 3.41 16.18 5.17
N THR A 43 2.16 16.57 5.41
CA THR A 43 1.31 17.25 4.43
C THR A 43 1.00 18.66 4.92
N ARG A 44 0.54 19.55 4.03
CA ARG A 44 0.11 20.91 4.43
C ARG A 44 -1.04 20.90 5.44
N VAL A 45 -1.78 19.81 5.51
CA VAL A 45 -2.92 19.58 6.42
C VAL A 45 -2.47 18.98 7.76
N GLY A 46 -1.18 18.63 7.90
CA GLY A 46 -0.61 18.06 9.12
C GLY A 46 0.22 16.79 8.87
N THR A 47 0.63 16.16 9.97
CA THR A 47 1.39 14.91 9.95
C THR A 47 0.45 13.71 9.99
N ILE A 48 0.56 12.80 9.02
CA ILE A 48 -0.30 11.63 8.86
C ILE A 48 0.56 10.37 8.90
N TYR A 49 0.06 9.31 9.51
CA TYR A 49 0.71 8.01 9.51
C TYR A 49 0.11 7.11 8.42
N LEU A 50 0.87 6.90 7.35
CA LEU A 50 0.49 5.99 6.26
C LEU A 50 0.88 4.55 6.60
N LYS A 51 -0.08 3.63 6.48
CA LYS A 51 0.15 2.18 6.61
C LYS A 51 0.41 1.58 5.23
N VAL A 52 1.67 1.37 4.89
CA VAL A 52 2.12 0.77 3.63
C VAL A 52 2.11 -0.77 3.76
N PRO A 53 1.26 -1.49 3.01
CA PRO A 53 1.27 -2.96 2.99
C PRO A 53 2.58 -3.50 2.39
N LYS A 54 3.14 -4.50 3.06
CA LYS A 54 4.27 -5.31 2.59
C LYS A 54 3.73 -6.49 1.79
N VAL A 55 4.18 -6.54 0.54
CA VAL A 55 3.98 -7.63 -0.42
C VAL A 55 5.23 -8.52 -0.43
N TRP A 56 5.04 -9.84 -0.55
CA TRP A 56 6.15 -10.80 -0.39
C TRP A 56 7.13 -10.84 -1.56
N LEU A 57 6.67 -10.58 -2.79
CA LEU A 57 7.44 -10.86 -4.00
C LEU A 57 8.11 -9.64 -4.64
N TYR A 58 7.84 -8.42 -4.15
CA TYR A 58 8.40 -7.18 -4.69
C TYR A 58 8.53 -6.11 -3.59
N THR A 59 9.72 -5.95 -3.02
CA THR A 59 9.96 -4.92 -1.99
C THR A 59 10.67 -3.73 -2.62
N VAL A 60 9.99 -2.94 -3.45
CA VAL A 60 10.47 -1.59 -3.85
C VAL A 60 9.25 -0.76 -4.26
N PHE A 61 8.77 0.15 -3.41
CA PHE A 61 7.93 1.26 -3.89
C PHE A 61 7.76 2.42 -2.89
N CYS A 62 8.49 2.43 -1.76
CA CYS A 62 8.37 3.51 -0.79
C CYS A 62 9.67 3.76 0.00
N ASP A 63 10.82 3.50 -0.62
CA ASP A 63 12.06 4.22 -0.29
C ASP A 63 12.16 5.28 -1.41
N GLY A 64 12.08 6.56 -1.04
CA GLY A 64 11.77 7.63 -1.99
C GLY A 64 12.87 7.88 -3.01
N GLU A 65 12.51 7.90 -4.29
CA GLU A 65 13.24 8.62 -5.34
C GLU A 65 12.33 8.80 -6.57
N GLU A 66 11.58 9.88 -6.60
CA GLU A 66 11.16 10.62 -7.81
C GLU A 66 10.86 12.05 -7.38
N ALA A 67 11.92 12.87 -7.27
CA ALA A 67 11.87 14.33 -7.30
C ALA A 67 13.29 14.90 -7.47
N LEU A 68 13.89 14.64 -8.63
CA LEU A 68 14.78 15.57 -9.35
C LEU A 68 14.57 15.36 -10.84
#